data_AF-A0A1F5YVW7-F1
#
_entry.id   AF-A0A1F5YVW7-F1
#
_cell.length_a   1.000
_cell.length_b   1.000
_cell.length_c   1.000
_cell.angle_alpha   90.00
_cell.angle_beta   90.00
_cell.angle_gamma   90.00
#
_symmetry.space_group_name_H-M   'P 1'
#
loop_
_entity.id
_entity.type
_entity.pdbx_description
1 polymer ?
#
loop_
_entity_poly.entity_id
_entity_poly.type
_entity_poly.pdbx_seq_one_letter_code
_entity_poly.pdbx_strand_id
1 'polypeptide(L)'
;MLIDHFVTILPMPGETVRYRAVEDRHAVERYMTMKSIGRDLFADSHVVQTGRVNSTDIDLAYRFIADSARETDSEVSASFWCHLLITPEFIKSLSEEANAHGISVDTDAMVFAGVLHDAARLAYPSAYARNDLILDRMLKDFGIPKSVIDVLPSFIERLEIASAMDFSEEQLRGDTGLKHHQSVLLNAYLRSLTPEQIIFNVADNLSKRNHVGVLTMNDLRTYLLYLDGTVYNGESVWPSVKNALAKRREHALFQWHLVRRSVDWLSENGIPLDPIRENLKDYGARLVVAVRHGEVENPRGIVYNRDSVMDPADIVRLSDEGRMQIRGLGERLSARRFRFTGMLVSPNTRTLESAGELSRVSGITPDTDDRLDDTYAPNVYLSGMSMDQFQEEFKGDIYDVSVWGATHERPETIAARISDVVRDMRDSLSAGEAGMVVTHGDPLAWFLNQEETGQLPAPQTLRNSRYPPKGSAVVFVYGPDDSLFTSYFIHGTGKKY
;
A
#
# COMPACT_ATOMS: atom_id res chain seq x y z
N MET A 1 10.42 -23.04 13.11
CA MET A 1 11.35 -23.26 11.99
C MET A 1 12.11 -21.95 11.81
N LEU A 2 13.33 -21.85 12.35
CA LEU A 2 14.19 -20.67 12.13
C LEU A 2 14.79 -20.83 10.74
N ILE A 3 14.47 -19.94 9.80
CA ILE A 3 15.09 -19.94 8.48
C ILE A 3 16.43 -19.22 8.64
N ASP A 4 17.51 -20.00 8.78
CA ASP A 4 18.88 -19.47 8.78
C ASP A 4 19.21 -18.97 7.37
N HIS A 5 19.06 -17.67 7.14
CA HIS A 5 19.62 -17.03 5.96
C HIS A 5 21.00 -16.46 6.28
N PHE A 6 22.04 -17.16 5.85
CA PHE A 6 23.36 -16.56 5.71
C PHE A 6 23.31 -15.57 4.54
N VAL A 7 23.43 -14.28 4.84
CA VAL A 7 23.72 -13.27 3.82
C VAL A 7 25.21 -13.00 3.87
N THR A 8 25.90 -13.31 2.78
CA THR A 8 27.24 -12.79 2.53
C THR A 8 27.09 -11.30 2.23
N ILE A 9 27.30 -10.46 3.23
CA ILE A 9 27.54 -9.04 3.00
C ILE A 9 28.96 -8.95 2.46
N LEU A 10 29.19 -8.28 1.33
CA LEU A 10 30.54 -7.89 0.91
C LEU A 10 30.99 -6.78 1.86
N PRO A 11 31.90 -6.99 2.82
CA PRO A 11 32.54 -5.89 3.51
C PRO A 11 33.65 -5.37 2.60
N MET A 12 34.29 -4.28 3.03
CA MET A 12 35.51 -3.70 2.47
C MET A 12 36.47 -4.75 1.86
N PRO A 13 37.22 -4.42 0.79
CA PRO A 13 38.08 -5.38 0.11
C PRO A 13 39.00 -6.14 1.08
N GLY A 14 38.74 -7.43 1.32
CA GLY A 14 39.68 -8.31 2.03
C GLY A 14 39.11 -9.26 3.10
N GLU A 15 37.91 -9.05 3.65
CA GLU A 15 37.36 -9.94 4.68
C GLU A 15 35.92 -10.34 4.37
N THR A 16 35.57 -11.63 4.40
CA THR A 16 34.19 -12.08 4.32
C THR A 16 33.68 -12.39 5.72
N VAL A 17 33.02 -11.43 6.37
CA VAL A 17 32.38 -11.66 7.67
C VAL A 17 30.95 -12.18 7.44
N ARG A 18 30.67 -13.41 7.86
CA ARG A 18 29.31 -13.97 7.85
C ARG A 18 28.61 -13.57 9.15
N TYR A 19 27.61 -12.71 9.04
CA TYR A 19 26.73 -12.37 10.17
C TYR A 19 25.54 -13.32 10.21
N ARG A 20 25.17 -13.78 11.41
CA ARG A 20 23.92 -14.50 11.66
C ARG A 20 22.92 -13.52 12.25
N ALA A 21 22.00 -13.04 11.43
CA ALA A 21 20.86 -12.25 11.89
C ALA A 21 19.60 -13.13 11.82
N VAL A 22 18.80 -13.13 12.89
CA VAL A 22 17.49 -13.80 12.90
C VAL A 22 16.49 -12.82 12.32
N GLU A 23 15.83 -13.24 11.24
CA GLU A 23 14.85 -12.41 10.57
C GLU A 23 13.46 -12.57 11.17
N ASP A 24 12.65 -11.51 11.11
CA ASP A 24 11.22 -11.63 11.38
C ASP A 24 10.60 -12.67 10.44
N ARG A 25 9.92 -13.66 11.03
CA ARG A 25 9.37 -14.79 10.29
C ARG A 25 8.36 -14.33 9.24
N HIS A 26 7.51 -13.35 9.59
CA HIS A 26 6.50 -12.85 8.66
C HIS A 26 7.13 -12.13 7.48
N ALA A 27 8.17 -11.33 7.71
CA ALA A 27 8.89 -10.69 6.62
C ALA A 27 9.56 -11.69 5.66
N VAL A 28 10.11 -12.81 6.17
CA VAL A 28 10.63 -13.89 5.31
C VAL A 28 9.50 -14.58 4.53
N GLU A 29 8.39 -14.90 5.19
CA GLU A 29 7.22 -15.50 4.54
C GLU A 29 6.73 -14.61 3.39
N ARG A 30 6.58 -13.30 3.62
CA ARG A 30 6.21 -12.33 2.58
C ARG A 30 7.22 -12.27 1.43
N TYR A 31 8.52 -12.19 1.74
CA TYR A 31 9.57 -12.22 0.71
C TYR A 31 9.48 -13.47 -0.16
N MET A 32 9.28 -14.64 0.45
CA MET A 32 9.20 -15.92 -0.27
C MET A 32 7.93 -16.01 -1.12
N THR A 33 6.79 -15.52 -0.62
CA THR A 33 5.55 -15.40 -1.40
C THR A 33 5.76 -14.50 -2.62
N MET A 34 6.27 -13.28 -2.42
CA MET A 34 6.58 -12.36 -3.52
C MET A 34 7.57 -12.95 -4.51
N LYS A 35 8.58 -13.67 -4.01
CA LYS A 35 9.56 -14.37 -4.85
C LYS A 35 8.91 -15.40 -5.77
N SER A 36 7.93 -16.15 -5.27
CA SER A 36 7.18 -17.09 -6.10
C SER A 36 6.38 -16.35 -7.16
N ILE A 37 5.58 -15.35 -6.76
CA ILE A 37 4.73 -14.57 -7.67
C ILE A 37 5.56 -13.94 -8.79
N GLY A 38 6.66 -13.26 -8.46
CA GLY A 38 7.50 -12.60 -9.45
C GLY A 38 8.15 -13.59 -10.42
N ARG A 39 8.60 -14.76 -9.95
CA ARG A 39 9.13 -15.81 -10.84
C ARG A 39 8.07 -16.32 -11.80
N ASP A 40 6.88 -16.59 -11.28
CA ASP A 40 5.80 -17.16 -12.08
C ASP A 40 5.29 -16.15 -13.13
N LEU A 41 5.18 -14.86 -12.76
CA LEU A 41 4.74 -13.80 -13.68
C LEU A 41 5.79 -13.45 -14.75
N PHE A 42 7.08 -13.42 -14.40
CA PHE A 42 8.13 -12.97 -15.32
C PHE A 42 8.85 -14.10 -16.08
N ALA A 43 8.64 -15.38 -15.76
CA ALA A 43 9.37 -16.50 -16.36
C ALA A 43 9.43 -16.46 -17.90
N ASP A 44 8.30 -16.14 -18.53
CA ASP A 44 8.16 -16.07 -19.99
C ASP A 44 7.97 -14.64 -20.52
N SER A 45 8.30 -13.63 -19.71
CA SER A 45 8.10 -12.23 -20.10
C SER A 45 9.12 -11.77 -21.15
N HIS A 46 8.78 -10.70 -21.86
CA HIS A 46 9.64 -10.18 -22.93
C HIS A 46 10.95 -9.64 -22.37
N VAL A 47 10.92 -8.99 -21.19
CA VAL A 47 12.11 -8.50 -20.49
C VAL A 47 13.07 -9.62 -20.09
N VAL A 48 12.57 -10.78 -19.64
CA VAL A 48 13.42 -11.92 -19.29
C VAL A 48 14.02 -12.57 -20.55
N GLN A 49 13.24 -12.69 -21.62
CA GLN A 49 13.67 -13.34 -22.85
C GLN A 49 14.66 -12.51 -23.67
N THR A 50 14.49 -11.18 -23.70
CA THR A 50 15.21 -10.31 -24.64
C THR A 50 16.07 -9.25 -23.97
N GLY A 51 15.87 -8.99 -22.68
CA GLY A 51 16.47 -7.87 -21.96
C GLY A 51 15.96 -6.49 -22.36
N ARG A 52 14.85 -6.43 -23.08
CA ARG A 52 14.13 -5.18 -23.41
C ARG A 52 12.74 -5.21 -22.80
N VAL A 53 12.29 -4.06 -22.33
CA VAL A 53 10.97 -3.89 -21.74
C VAL A 53 9.98 -3.46 -22.82
N ASN A 54 8.75 -3.94 -22.73
CA ASN A 54 7.60 -3.40 -23.47
C ASN A 54 6.41 -3.13 -22.54
N SER A 55 5.29 -2.67 -23.10
CA SER A 55 4.06 -2.40 -22.33
C SER A 55 3.51 -3.61 -21.57
N THR A 56 3.61 -4.83 -22.12
CA THR A 56 3.17 -6.05 -21.43
C THR A 56 4.01 -6.33 -20.19
N ASP A 57 5.32 -6.07 -20.23
CA ASP A 57 6.17 -6.21 -19.04
C ASP A 57 5.79 -5.20 -17.94
N ILE A 58 5.39 -3.98 -18.31
CA ILE A 58 4.89 -2.96 -17.39
C ILE A 58 3.59 -3.43 -16.72
N ASP A 59 2.65 -3.97 -17.49
CA ASP A 59 1.41 -4.55 -16.96
C ASP A 59 1.70 -5.70 -15.99
N LEU A 60 2.68 -6.56 -16.31
CA LEU A 60 3.14 -7.63 -15.42
C LEU A 60 3.76 -7.07 -14.13
N ALA A 61 4.49 -5.96 -14.18
CA ALA A 61 5.03 -5.30 -13.00
C ALA A 61 3.92 -4.76 -12.08
N TYR A 62 2.89 -4.11 -12.63
CA TYR A 62 1.75 -3.65 -11.86
C TYR A 62 0.99 -4.82 -11.24
N ARG A 63 0.74 -5.88 -12.02
CA ARG A 63 0.12 -7.12 -11.54
C ARG A 63 0.92 -7.76 -10.42
N PHE A 64 2.24 -7.83 -10.56
CA PHE A 64 3.13 -8.36 -9.51
C PHE A 64 2.96 -7.61 -8.19
N ILE A 65 2.90 -6.27 -8.21
CA ILE A 65 2.68 -5.47 -7.01
C ILE A 65 1.29 -5.71 -6.42
N ALA A 66 0.25 -5.71 -7.26
CA ALA A 66 -1.13 -5.93 -6.84
C ALA A 66 -1.32 -7.31 -6.19
N ASP A 67 -0.84 -8.37 -6.84
CA ASP A 67 -0.92 -9.75 -6.37
C ASP A 67 -0.07 -9.94 -5.10
N SER A 68 1.16 -9.39 -5.07
CA SER A 68 2.01 -9.44 -3.87
C SER A 68 1.34 -8.81 -2.66
N ALA A 69 0.68 -7.67 -2.82
CA ALA A 69 0.00 -6.99 -1.72
C ALA A 69 -1.20 -7.76 -1.17
N ARG A 70 -1.97 -8.37 -2.07
CA ARG A 70 -3.11 -9.22 -1.74
C ARG A 70 -2.67 -10.47 -0.98
N GLU A 71 -1.67 -11.19 -1.50
CA GLU A 71 -1.22 -12.46 -0.94
C GLU A 71 -0.40 -12.31 0.36
N THR A 72 0.09 -11.10 0.65
CA THR A 72 0.92 -10.85 1.83
C THR A 72 0.21 -10.09 2.95
N ASP A 73 -1.07 -9.72 2.78
CA ASP A 73 -1.81 -8.81 3.66
C ASP A 73 -0.99 -7.55 3.96
N SER A 74 -0.60 -6.84 2.89
CA SER A 74 0.40 -5.77 2.92
C SER A 74 0.31 -4.87 4.15
N GLU A 75 1.45 -4.63 4.78
CA GLU A 75 1.62 -3.81 5.99
C GLU A 75 2.20 -2.42 5.67
N VAL A 76 2.25 -2.05 4.39
CA VAL A 76 2.74 -0.74 3.93
C VAL A 76 1.82 0.40 4.37
N SER A 77 2.39 1.61 4.47
CA SER A 77 1.64 2.83 4.72
C SER A 77 0.82 3.27 3.51
N ALA A 78 -0.22 4.08 3.72
CA ALA A 78 -1.03 4.66 2.64
C ALA A 78 -0.19 5.43 1.60
N SER A 79 0.87 6.11 2.06
CA SER A 79 1.81 6.84 1.19
C SER A 79 2.56 5.96 0.20
N PHE A 80 2.70 4.65 0.47
CA PHE A 80 3.30 3.71 -0.48
C PHE A 80 2.49 3.63 -1.76
N TRP A 81 1.17 3.46 -1.66
CA TRP A 81 0.28 3.38 -2.84
C TRP A 81 0.28 4.66 -3.65
N CYS A 82 0.27 5.79 -2.96
CA CYS A 82 0.35 7.10 -3.59
C CYS A 82 1.61 7.22 -4.43
N HIS A 83 2.76 6.88 -3.82
CA HIS A 83 4.09 6.96 -4.43
C HIS A 83 4.25 5.96 -5.58
N LEU A 84 3.82 4.72 -5.38
CA LEU A 84 3.88 3.65 -6.37
C LEU A 84 3.14 3.99 -7.66
N LEU A 85 1.95 4.60 -7.56
CA LEU A 85 1.12 4.87 -8.75
C LEU A 85 1.53 6.15 -9.47
N ILE A 86 2.02 7.17 -8.77
CA ILE A 86 2.43 8.43 -9.39
C ILE A 86 3.86 8.38 -9.95
N THR A 87 4.80 7.69 -9.31
CA THR A 87 6.21 7.68 -9.73
C THR A 87 6.40 7.23 -11.19
N PRO A 88 5.78 6.12 -11.65
CA PRO A 88 5.92 5.67 -13.03
C PRO A 88 5.35 6.68 -14.04
N GLU A 89 4.25 7.37 -13.70
CA GLU A 89 3.68 8.41 -14.58
C GLU A 89 4.56 9.67 -14.63
N PHE A 90 5.16 10.03 -13.49
CA PHE A 90 6.13 11.12 -13.43
C PHE A 90 7.38 10.80 -14.27
N ILE A 91 7.89 9.57 -14.17
CA ILE A 91 8.97 9.05 -15.00
C ILE A 91 8.60 9.14 -16.48
N LYS A 92 7.44 8.60 -16.86
CA LYS A 92 6.96 8.61 -18.24
C LYS A 92 6.93 10.02 -18.81
N SER A 93 6.30 10.96 -18.10
CA SER A 93 6.19 12.36 -18.51
C SER A 93 7.56 13.02 -18.71
N LEU A 94 8.49 12.82 -17.76
CA LEU A 94 9.85 13.36 -17.88
C LEU A 94 10.65 12.72 -19.02
N SER A 95 10.51 11.41 -19.23
CA SER A 95 11.22 10.67 -20.27
C SER A 95 10.71 11.01 -21.67
N GLU A 96 9.40 11.21 -21.83
CA GLU A 96 8.80 11.68 -23.08
C GLU A 96 9.28 13.10 -23.42
N GLU A 97 9.29 14.01 -22.44
CA GLU A 97 9.84 15.36 -22.63
C GLU A 97 11.35 15.35 -22.92
N ALA A 98 12.12 14.48 -22.25
CA ALA A 98 13.54 14.31 -22.52
C ALA A 98 13.80 13.85 -23.95
N ASN A 99 13.06 12.85 -24.42
CA ASN A 99 13.13 12.36 -25.80
C ASN A 99 12.73 13.45 -26.81
N ALA A 100 11.69 14.24 -26.51
CA ALA A 100 11.28 15.39 -27.33
C ALA A 100 12.37 16.47 -27.43
N HIS A 101 13.23 16.58 -26.42
CA HIS A 101 14.38 17.50 -26.38
C HIS A 101 15.71 16.84 -26.80
N GLY A 102 15.66 15.66 -27.43
CA GLY A 102 16.83 15.00 -28.03
C GLY A 102 17.71 14.23 -27.04
N ILE A 103 17.26 14.02 -25.80
CA ILE A 103 17.91 13.16 -24.82
C ILE A 103 17.31 11.76 -24.96
N SER A 104 18.04 10.86 -25.59
CA SER A 104 17.61 9.47 -25.79
C SER A 104 17.53 8.73 -24.46
N VAL A 105 16.32 8.35 -24.06
CA VAL A 105 16.06 7.49 -22.89
C VAL A 105 15.04 6.40 -23.21
N ASP A 106 15.21 5.21 -22.62
CA ASP A 106 14.27 4.10 -22.75
C ASP A 106 13.09 4.28 -21.77
N THR A 107 12.00 4.86 -22.27
CA THR A 107 10.83 5.20 -21.44
C THR A 107 10.19 3.95 -20.83
N ASP A 108 10.05 2.87 -21.59
CA ASP A 108 9.42 1.64 -21.11
C ASP A 108 10.24 1.00 -19.99
N ALA A 109 11.57 0.89 -20.17
CA ALA A 109 12.45 0.36 -19.14
C ALA A 109 12.41 1.19 -17.85
N MET A 110 12.36 2.51 -17.97
CA MET A 110 12.26 3.40 -16.82
C MET A 110 10.91 3.29 -16.09
N VAL A 111 9.80 3.21 -16.82
CA VAL A 111 8.46 3.03 -16.22
C VAL A 111 8.39 1.68 -15.50
N PHE A 112 8.86 0.61 -16.14
CA PHE A 112 8.94 -0.72 -15.53
C PHE A 112 9.77 -0.73 -14.24
N ALA A 113 10.98 -0.14 -14.28
CA ALA A 113 11.79 0.02 -13.07
C ALA A 113 11.08 0.88 -12.02
N GLY A 114 10.37 1.93 -12.45
CA GLY A 114 9.56 2.81 -11.61
C GLY A 114 8.40 2.10 -10.91
N VAL A 115 7.78 1.09 -11.52
CA VAL A 115 6.75 0.28 -10.85
C VAL A 115 7.38 -0.60 -9.76
N LEU A 116 8.58 -1.14 -10.02
CA LEU A 116 9.22 -2.12 -9.13
C LEU A 116 10.13 -1.49 -8.07
N HIS A 117 10.51 -0.22 -8.18
CA HIS A 117 11.59 0.39 -7.37
C HIS A 117 11.37 0.35 -5.85
N ASP A 118 10.13 0.19 -5.41
CA ASP A 118 9.77 0.16 -3.99
C ASP A 118 9.13 -1.18 -3.59
N ALA A 119 9.12 -2.18 -4.48
CA ALA A 119 8.44 -3.46 -4.29
C ALA A 119 8.84 -4.16 -2.99
N ALA A 120 10.12 -4.11 -2.62
CA ALA A 120 10.65 -4.76 -1.42
C ALA A 120 9.97 -4.27 -0.11
N ARG A 121 9.33 -3.09 -0.11
CA ARG A 121 8.53 -2.60 1.02
C ARG A 121 7.35 -3.49 1.37
N LEU A 122 6.80 -4.25 0.42
CA LEU A 122 5.75 -5.22 0.68
C LEU A 122 6.26 -6.36 1.57
N ALA A 123 7.54 -6.72 1.46
CA ALA A 123 8.18 -7.71 2.34
C ALA A 123 8.61 -7.08 3.68
N TYR A 124 9.23 -5.90 3.65
CA TYR A 124 9.82 -5.23 4.82
C TYR A 124 9.33 -3.78 5.00
N PRO A 125 8.05 -3.58 5.36
CA PRO A 125 7.42 -2.25 5.39
C PRO A 125 8.06 -1.29 6.40
N SER A 126 8.66 -1.80 7.47
CA SER A 126 9.29 -1.01 8.54
C SER A 126 10.80 -0.76 8.35
N ALA A 127 11.45 -1.37 7.36
CA ALA A 127 12.91 -1.35 7.20
C ALA A 127 13.34 -0.70 5.88
N TYR A 128 13.15 0.62 5.75
CA TYR A 128 13.42 1.37 4.51
C TYR A 128 14.78 1.05 3.85
N ALA A 129 15.89 1.23 4.55
CA ALA A 129 17.23 1.02 3.98
C ALA A 129 17.49 -0.45 3.60
N ARG A 130 16.69 -1.39 4.12
CA ARG A 130 16.75 -2.79 3.74
C ARG A 130 16.04 -3.05 2.42
N ASN A 131 14.98 -2.29 2.13
CA ASN A 131 14.19 -2.46 0.91
C ASN A 131 15.06 -2.25 -0.32
N ASP A 132 15.82 -1.16 -0.35
CA ASP A 132 16.75 -0.86 -1.45
C ASP A 132 17.80 -1.97 -1.64
N LEU A 133 18.28 -2.57 -0.56
CA LEU A 133 19.27 -3.66 -0.61
C LEU A 133 18.69 -5.00 -1.08
N ILE A 134 17.41 -5.26 -0.79
CA ILE A 134 16.75 -6.53 -1.11
C ILE A 134 16.12 -6.47 -2.50
N LEU A 135 15.72 -5.30 -2.96
CA LEU A 135 15.09 -5.14 -4.27
C LEU A 135 15.95 -5.74 -5.38
N ASP A 136 17.23 -5.37 -5.47
CA ASP A 136 18.13 -5.90 -6.50
C ASP A 136 18.18 -7.43 -6.51
N ARG A 137 18.19 -8.03 -5.32
CA ARG A 137 18.20 -9.49 -5.17
C ARG A 137 16.86 -10.08 -5.63
N MET A 138 15.75 -9.45 -5.25
CA MET A 138 14.41 -9.85 -5.64
C MET A 138 14.23 -9.81 -7.17
N LEU A 139 14.64 -8.72 -7.82
CA LEU A 139 14.56 -8.56 -9.28
C LEU A 139 15.47 -9.57 -10.02
N LYS A 140 16.68 -9.82 -9.50
CA LYS A 140 17.54 -10.90 -10.02
C LYS A 140 16.91 -12.28 -9.86
N ASP A 141 16.22 -12.52 -8.74
CA ASP A 141 15.51 -13.78 -8.48
C ASP A 141 14.34 -14.01 -9.45
N PHE A 142 13.78 -12.94 -10.06
CA PHE A 142 12.75 -13.00 -11.11
C PHE A 142 13.34 -13.23 -12.52
N GLY A 143 14.66 -13.10 -12.68
CA GLY A 143 15.33 -13.18 -13.98
C GLY A 143 15.44 -11.84 -14.71
N ILE A 144 15.11 -10.71 -14.06
CA ILE A 144 15.22 -9.38 -14.70
C ILE A 144 16.70 -9.06 -14.97
N PRO A 145 17.07 -8.72 -16.22
CA PRO A 145 18.45 -8.44 -16.57
C PRO A 145 19.00 -7.20 -15.88
N LYS A 146 20.30 -7.25 -15.56
CA LYS A 146 21.01 -6.14 -14.91
C LYS A 146 20.89 -4.81 -15.66
N SER A 147 20.87 -4.83 -17.00
CA SER A 147 20.71 -3.63 -17.82
C SER A 147 19.41 -2.86 -17.55
N VAL A 148 18.34 -3.54 -17.11
CA VAL A 148 17.07 -2.92 -16.74
C VAL A 148 17.12 -2.43 -15.28
N ILE A 149 17.78 -3.18 -14.40
CA ILE A 149 17.94 -2.83 -12.98
C ILE A 149 18.84 -1.58 -12.82
N ASP A 150 19.90 -1.47 -13.60
CA ASP A 150 20.92 -0.40 -13.49
C ASP A 150 20.37 1.00 -13.84
N VAL A 151 19.13 1.11 -14.35
CA VAL A 151 18.38 2.37 -14.47
C VAL A 151 18.14 3.01 -13.09
N LEU A 152 18.06 2.19 -12.04
CA LEU A 152 17.91 2.66 -10.66
C LEU A 152 19.27 3.16 -10.11
N PRO A 153 19.34 4.36 -9.53
CA PRO A 153 20.56 4.84 -8.88
C PRO A 153 20.97 3.96 -7.70
N SER A 154 22.24 3.52 -7.67
CA SER A 154 22.79 2.68 -6.59
C SER A 154 22.66 3.34 -5.22
N PHE A 155 21.89 2.72 -4.32
CA PHE A 155 21.74 3.20 -2.94
C PHE A 155 23.06 3.16 -2.16
N ILE A 156 23.87 2.12 -2.36
CA ILE A 156 25.17 1.99 -1.68
C ILE A 156 26.14 3.10 -2.11
N GLU A 157 26.25 3.37 -3.41
CA GLU A 157 27.12 4.45 -3.90
C GLU A 157 26.67 5.80 -3.35
N ARG A 158 25.35 6.08 -3.29
CA ARG A 158 24.84 7.31 -2.68
C ARG A 158 25.20 7.43 -1.20
N LEU A 159 25.12 6.35 -0.43
CA LEU A 159 25.53 6.35 0.98
C LEU A 159 27.04 6.59 1.15
N GLU A 160 27.86 6.03 0.27
CA GLU A 160 29.32 6.23 0.29
C GLU A 160 29.69 7.67 -0.04
N ILE A 161 29.10 8.23 -1.11
CA ILE A 161 29.32 9.62 -1.48
C ILE A 161 28.81 10.56 -0.39
N ALA A 162 27.61 10.35 0.14
CA ALA A 162 27.06 11.17 1.23
C ALA A 162 27.99 11.19 2.46
N SER A 163 28.59 10.04 2.80
CA SER A 163 29.57 9.94 3.88
C SER A 163 30.86 10.69 3.55
N ALA A 164 31.32 10.66 2.30
CA ALA A 164 32.49 11.39 1.83
C ALA A 164 32.27 12.92 1.77
N MET A 165 31.02 13.40 1.85
CA MET A 165 30.71 14.83 1.89
C MET A 165 31.18 15.50 3.19
N ASP A 166 31.36 14.76 4.29
CA ASP A 166 31.81 15.28 5.58
C ASP A 166 31.02 16.54 6.01
N PHE A 167 29.69 16.39 6.07
CA PHE A 167 28.79 17.48 6.43
C PHE A 167 29.00 17.91 7.88
N SER A 168 29.08 19.22 8.14
CA SER A 168 29.10 19.71 9.51
C SER A 168 27.70 19.67 10.15
N GLU A 169 27.63 19.70 11.48
CA GLU A 169 26.34 19.75 12.18
C GLU A 169 25.50 20.97 11.78
N GLU A 170 26.11 22.11 11.47
CA GLU A 170 25.42 23.28 10.92
C GLU A 170 24.77 22.98 9.57
N GLN A 171 25.46 22.24 8.70
CA GLN A 171 24.90 21.83 7.40
C GLN A 171 23.75 20.84 7.58
N LEU A 172 23.91 19.87 8.49
CA LEU A 172 22.86 18.89 8.82
C LEU A 172 21.63 19.52 9.47
N ARG A 173 21.77 20.65 10.17
CA ARG A 173 20.64 21.49 10.62
C ARG A 173 20.05 22.36 9.51
N GLY A 174 20.76 22.49 8.39
CA GLY A 174 20.35 23.30 7.25
C GLY A 174 20.74 24.78 7.36
N ASP A 175 21.63 25.14 8.29
CA ASP A 175 22.05 26.52 8.60
C ASP A 175 23.00 27.09 7.53
N THR A 176 23.69 26.21 6.78
CA THR A 176 24.72 26.60 5.81
C THR A 176 24.64 25.76 4.53
N GLY A 177 25.13 26.32 3.42
CA GLY A 177 25.20 25.63 2.12
C GLY A 177 26.40 24.68 1.98
N LEU A 178 26.55 24.09 0.79
CA LEU A 178 27.70 23.24 0.47
C LEU A 178 29.01 24.05 0.44
N LYS A 179 30.08 23.45 0.96
CA LYS A 179 31.45 23.88 0.75
C LYS A 179 31.87 23.61 -0.71
N HIS A 180 32.97 24.23 -1.15
CA HIS A 180 33.47 24.05 -2.51
C HIS A 180 33.77 22.57 -2.84
N HIS A 181 34.52 21.86 -1.99
CA HIS A 181 34.86 20.45 -2.23
C HIS A 181 33.61 19.54 -2.28
N GLN A 182 32.62 19.77 -1.42
CA GLN A 182 31.32 19.09 -1.45
C GLN A 182 30.58 19.32 -2.77
N SER A 183 30.59 20.56 -3.27
CA SER A 183 30.01 20.90 -4.57
C SER A 183 30.73 20.19 -5.72
N VAL A 184 32.06 20.04 -5.64
CA VAL A 184 32.84 19.27 -6.61
C VAL A 184 32.46 17.79 -6.57
N LEU A 185 32.37 17.18 -5.38
CA LEU A 185 31.95 15.78 -5.22
C LEU A 185 30.54 15.53 -5.76
N LEU A 186 29.58 16.38 -5.40
CA LEU A 186 28.19 16.30 -5.88
C LEU A 186 28.11 16.37 -7.42
N ASN A 187 28.82 17.33 -8.02
CA ASN A 187 28.82 17.48 -9.49
C ASN A 187 29.55 16.33 -10.19
N ALA A 188 30.61 15.79 -9.58
CA ALA A 188 31.30 14.62 -10.10
C ALA A 188 30.37 13.39 -10.11
N TYR A 189 29.64 13.17 -9.01
CA TYR A 189 28.64 12.11 -8.93
C TYR A 189 27.48 12.30 -9.92
N LEU A 190 26.93 13.51 -10.03
CA LEU A 190 25.87 13.78 -11.01
C LEU A 190 26.32 13.48 -12.45
N ARG A 191 27.57 13.81 -12.81
CA ARG A 191 28.14 13.52 -14.14
C ARG A 191 28.39 12.02 -14.37
N SER A 192 28.48 11.21 -13.33
CA SER A 192 28.58 9.75 -13.48
C SER A 192 27.23 9.08 -13.67
N LEU A 193 26.12 9.79 -13.43
CA LEU A 193 24.78 9.26 -13.65
C LEU A 193 24.38 9.32 -15.13
N THR A 194 23.59 8.34 -15.56
CA THR A 194 22.93 8.39 -16.88
C THR A 194 21.74 9.36 -16.85
N PRO A 195 21.25 9.85 -18.01
CA PRO A 195 20.02 10.63 -18.07
C PRO A 195 18.83 9.95 -17.40
N GLU A 196 18.69 8.63 -17.56
CA GLU A 196 17.64 7.83 -16.93
C GLU A 196 17.75 7.90 -15.40
N GLN A 197 18.95 7.74 -14.84
CA GLN A 197 19.17 7.83 -13.40
C GLN A 197 18.89 9.23 -12.85
N ILE A 198 19.20 10.29 -13.61
CA ILE A 198 18.89 11.69 -13.23
C ILE A 198 17.37 11.91 -13.21
N ILE A 199 16.65 11.50 -14.25
CA ILE A 199 15.20 11.59 -14.33
C ILE A 199 14.55 10.78 -13.20
N PHE A 200 15.00 9.54 -12.99
CA PHE A 200 14.50 8.66 -11.93
C PHE A 200 14.68 9.32 -10.56
N ASN A 201 15.84 9.91 -10.30
CA ASN A 201 16.14 10.60 -9.04
C ASN A 201 15.17 11.76 -8.78
N VAL A 202 14.80 12.54 -9.81
CA VAL A 202 13.78 13.59 -9.71
C VAL A 202 12.40 12.99 -9.45
N ALA A 203 11.98 12.02 -10.26
CA ALA A 203 10.67 11.41 -10.18
C ALA A 203 10.43 10.72 -8.83
N ASP A 204 11.34 9.87 -8.36
CA ASP A 204 11.22 9.19 -7.06
C ASP A 204 11.08 10.19 -5.90
N ASN A 205 11.73 11.35 -5.96
CA ASN A 205 11.72 12.27 -4.83
C ASN A 205 10.60 13.30 -4.87
N LEU A 206 10.33 13.86 -6.05
CA LEU A 206 9.34 14.91 -6.17
C LEU A 206 7.93 14.37 -6.35
N SER A 207 7.75 13.17 -6.91
CA SER A 207 6.41 12.56 -7.07
C SER A 207 5.75 12.16 -5.74
N LYS A 208 6.52 12.10 -4.64
CA LYS A 208 6.01 11.98 -3.27
C LYS A 208 5.00 13.09 -2.98
N ARG A 209 4.16 12.90 -1.95
CA ARG A 209 3.04 13.81 -1.66
C ARG A 209 2.96 14.24 -0.21
N ASN A 210 2.43 15.45 -0.02
CA ASN A 210 1.96 15.98 1.27
C ASN A 210 0.46 16.31 1.18
N HIS A 211 -0.08 17.09 2.12
CA HIS A 211 -1.51 17.42 2.14
C HIS A 211 -1.96 18.38 1.01
N VAL A 212 -1.02 19.07 0.36
CA VAL A 212 -1.25 20.06 -0.71
C VAL A 212 -1.05 19.46 -2.11
N GLY A 213 -0.41 18.29 -2.22
CA GLY A 213 -0.18 17.59 -3.48
C GLY A 213 1.24 17.04 -3.58
N VAL A 214 1.77 17.04 -4.81
CA VAL A 214 3.13 16.58 -5.14
C VAL A 214 4.18 17.52 -4.55
N LEU A 215 5.30 16.99 -4.04
CA LEU A 215 6.29 17.79 -3.32
C LEU A 215 6.93 18.86 -4.23
N THR A 216 7.06 20.07 -3.70
CA THR A 216 8.02 21.05 -4.21
C THR A 216 9.44 20.73 -3.68
N MET A 217 10.45 21.42 -4.20
CA MET A 217 11.83 21.32 -3.66
C MET A 217 11.93 21.73 -2.18
N ASN A 218 11.07 22.66 -1.74
CA ASN A 218 11.03 23.07 -0.34
C ASN A 218 10.36 22.00 0.53
N ASP A 219 9.25 21.41 0.04
CA ASP A 219 8.57 20.32 0.73
C ASP A 219 9.46 19.08 0.85
N LEU A 220 10.22 18.75 -0.20
CA LEU A 220 11.19 17.66 -0.19
C LEU A 220 12.23 17.85 0.92
N ARG A 221 12.75 19.07 1.09
CA ARG A 221 13.72 19.36 2.16
C ARG A 221 13.13 19.07 3.53
N THR A 222 11.92 19.58 3.79
CA THR A 222 11.19 19.35 5.04
C THR A 222 10.91 17.86 5.25
N TYR A 223 10.48 17.15 4.20
CA TYR A 223 10.19 15.72 4.22
C TYR A 223 11.42 14.89 4.59
N LEU A 224 12.56 15.15 3.95
CA LEU A 224 13.81 14.42 4.20
C LEU A 224 14.34 14.66 5.63
N LEU A 225 14.23 15.88 6.14
CA LEU A 225 14.57 16.19 7.54
C LEU A 225 13.61 15.54 8.55
N TYR A 226 12.32 15.47 8.22
CA TYR A 226 11.32 14.81 9.07
C TYR A 226 11.55 13.29 9.17
N LEU A 227 11.88 12.63 8.04
CA LEU A 227 12.16 11.20 8.00
C LEU A 227 13.31 10.80 8.93
N ASP A 228 14.35 11.62 9.00
CA ASP A 228 15.49 11.41 9.90
C ASP A 228 15.09 11.42 11.39
N GLY A 229 14.21 12.34 11.80
CA GLY A 229 13.91 12.55 13.21
C GLY A 229 12.85 11.61 13.82
N THR A 230 11.95 11.05 13.00
CA THR A 230 10.69 10.48 13.54
C THR A 230 10.34 9.08 13.02
N VAL A 231 10.71 8.73 11.78
CA VAL A 231 10.21 7.50 11.14
C VAL A 231 11.16 6.32 11.33
N TYR A 232 12.47 6.58 11.46
CA TYR A 232 13.50 5.54 11.42
C TYR A 232 14.34 5.40 12.70
N ASN A 233 13.82 5.76 13.87
CA ASN A 233 14.54 5.67 15.17
C ASN A 233 14.76 4.22 15.68
N GLY A 234 14.71 3.21 14.80
CA GLY A 234 14.96 1.82 15.17
C GLY A 234 16.43 1.44 15.09
N GLU A 235 16.86 0.55 15.97
CA GLU A 235 18.08 -0.22 15.76
C GLU A 235 17.80 -1.36 14.77
N SER A 236 18.78 -1.72 13.94
CA SER A 236 18.71 -2.91 13.10
C SER A 236 19.78 -3.91 13.50
N VAL A 237 19.39 -5.18 13.55
CA VAL A 237 20.32 -6.31 13.75
C VAL A 237 21.23 -6.55 12.52
N TRP A 238 20.91 -5.94 11.38
CA TRP A 238 21.67 -6.07 10.14
C TRP A 238 22.76 -5.01 10.05
N PRO A 239 24.04 -5.38 9.92
CA PRO A 239 25.13 -4.41 9.86
C PRO A 239 25.00 -3.39 8.71
N SER A 240 24.56 -3.85 7.53
CA SER A 240 24.34 -2.96 6.37
C SER A 240 23.25 -1.92 6.64
N VAL A 241 22.14 -2.34 7.25
CA VAL A 241 21.04 -1.44 7.64
C VAL A 241 21.46 -0.52 8.78
N LYS A 242 22.20 -1.02 9.78
CA LYS A 242 22.75 -0.21 10.87
C LYS A 242 23.69 0.89 10.33
N ASN A 243 24.55 0.54 9.37
CA ASN A 243 25.42 1.51 8.71
C ASN A 243 24.62 2.56 7.92
N ALA A 244 23.59 2.15 7.18
CA ALA A 244 22.70 3.07 6.47
C ALA A 244 21.95 4.01 7.44
N LEU A 245 21.46 3.48 8.57
CA LEU A 245 20.80 4.26 9.61
C LEU A 245 21.74 5.28 10.25
N ALA A 246 23.01 4.93 10.48
CA ALA A 246 24.00 5.85 11.03
C ALA A 246 24.31 7.03 10.07
N LYS A 247 24.23 6.79 8.76
CA LYS A 247 24.53 7.77 7.71
C LYS A 247 23.31 8.51 7.16
N ARG A 248 22.12 8.25 7.72
CA ARG A 248 20.84 8.70 7.14
C ARG A 248 20.71 10.22 7.05
N ARG A 249 21.24 10.97 8.02
CA ARG A 249 21.23 12.44 8.05
C ARG A 249 22.01 13.03 6.89
N GLU A 250 23.24 12.54 6.73
CA GLU A 250 24.14 12.92 5.64
C GLU A 250 23.51 12.54 4.29
N HIS A 251 22.96 11.34 4.19
CA HIS A 251 22.28 10.87 2.99
C HIS A 251 21.05 11.73 2.64
N ALA A 252 20.22 12.09 3.62
CA ALA A 252 19.06 12.95 3.41
C ALA A 252 19.46 14.33 2.86
N LEU A 253 20.49 14.95 3.44
CA LEU A 253 20.99 16.24 2.97
C LEU A 253 21.63 16.13 1.57
N PHE A 254 22.43 15.08 1.34
CA PHE A 254 23.00 14.78 0.02
C PHE A 254 21.91 14.58 -1.03
N GLN A 255 20.89 13.78 -0.73
CA GLN A 255 19.76 13.49 -1.61
C GLN A 255 19.02 14.76 -2.00
N TRP A 256 18.76 15.67 -1.05
CA TRP A 256 18.14 16.97 -1.36
C TRP A 256 18.97 17.78 -2.37
N HIS A 257 20.28 17.88 -2.14
CA HIS A 257 21.20 18.58 -3.04
C HIS A 257 21.29 17.91 -4.42
N LEU A 258 21.31 16.59 -4.47
CA LEU A 258 21.33 15.82 -5.71
C LEU A 258 20.07 16.02 -6.54
N VAL A 259 18.89 15.95 -5.91
CA VAL A 259 17.61 16.23 -6.58
C VAL A 259 17.58 17.67 -7.09
N ARG A 260 18.02 18.65 -6.29
CA ARG A 260 18.09 20.04 -6.73
C ARG A 260 18.95 20.20 -8.00
N ARG A 261 20.15 19.61 -8.02
CA ARG A 261 21.02 19.67 -9.21
C ARG A 261 20.46 18.87 -10.39
N SER A 262 19.69 17.82 -10.15
CA SER A 262 18.98 17.08 -11.19
C SER A 262 17.87 17.93 -11.81
N VAL A 263 17.15 18.72 -11.02
CA VAL A 263 16.17 19.71 -11.51
C VAL A 263 16.85 20.81 -12.32
N ASP A 264 17.99 21.33 -11.86
CA ASP A 264 18.78 22.28 -12.65
C ASP A 264 19.17 21.67 -14.00
N TRP A 265 19.61 20.40 -14.03
CA TRP A 265 19.95 19.67 -15.25
C TRP A 265 18.74 19.54 -16.20
N LEU A 266 17.54 19.21 -15.69
CA LEU A 266 16.33 19.18 -16.51
C LEU A 266 16.06 20.55 -17.16
N SER A 267 16.16 21.63 -16.37
CA SER A 267 15.95 23.00 -16.86
C SER A 267 17.01 23.41 -17.89
N GLU A 268 18.27 23.04 -17.70
CA GLU A 268 19.38 23.30 -18.63
C GLU A 268 19.16 22.59 -19.99
N ASN A 269 18.41 21.48 -20.00
CA ASN A 269 18.06 20.72 -21.20
C ASN A 269 16.64 21.02 -21.72
N GLY A 270 15.96 22.04 -21.20
CA GLY A 270 14.65 22.48 -21.68
C GLY A 270 13.46 21.63 -21.22
N ILE A 271 13.65 20.67 -20.31
CA ILE A 271 12.58 19.78 -19.84
C ILE A 271 11.73 20.50 -18.76
N PRO A 272 10.43 20.75 -19.00
CA PRO A 272 9.62 21.59 -18.13
C PRO A 272 9.03 20.82 -16.93
N LEU A 273 9.66 20.90 -15.76
CA LEU A 273 9.21 20.19 -14.56
C LEU A 273 7.88 20.70 -13.97
N ASP A 274 7.69 22.01 -13.88
CA ASP A 274 6.52 22.58 -13.20
C ASP A 274 5.19 22.24 -13.88
N PRO A 275 5.04 22.30 -15.22
CA PRO A 275 3.84 21.84 -15.91
C PRO A 275 3.53 20.36 -15.67
N ILE A 276 4.54 19.49 -15.68
CA ILE A 276 4.37 18.05 -15.37
C ILE A 276 3.84 17.88 -13.95
N ARG A 277 4.44 18.56 -12.97
CA ARG A 277 4.01 18.48 -11.58
C ARG A 277 2.56 18.96 -11.40
N GLU A 278 2.19 20.06 -12.06
CA GLU A 278 0.84 20.60 -12.00
C GLU A 278 -0.19 19.64 -12.60
N ASN A 279 0.12 19.01 -13.74
CA ASN A 279 -0.75 18.00 -14.36
C ASN A 279 -0.94 16.78 -13.46
N LEU A 280 0.11 16.40 -12.71
CA LEU A 280 0.07 15.24 -11.81
C LEU A 280 -0.37 15.59 -10.39
N LYS A 281 -0.81 16.83 -10.10
CA LYS A 281 -1.09 17.25 -8.71
C LYS A 281 -2.14 16.41 -7.99
N ASP A 282 -3.12 15.85 -8.71
CA ASP A 282 -4.17 14.95 -8.18
C ASP A 282 -4.10 13.53 -8.80
N TYR A 283 -2.95 13.16 -9.37
CA TYR A 283 -2.77 11.84 -10.00
C TYR A 283 -2.28 10.78 -8.99
N GLY A 284 -3.12 9.89 -8.51
CA GLY A 284 -2.64 8.83 -7.63
C GLY A 284 -3.73 7.98 -7.03
N ALA A 285 -3.36 7.23 -5.99
CA ALA A 285 -4.26 6.31 -5.33
C ALA A 285 -5.39 7.04 -4.57
N ARG A 286 -6.62 6.55 -4.67
CA ARG A 286 -7.72 6.86 -3.74
C ARG A 286 -8.03 5.60 -2.94
N LEU A 287 -8.16 5.72 -1.62
CA LEU A 287 -8.20 4.56 -0.73
C LEU A 287 -9.57 4.44 -0.06
N VAL A 288 -10.24 3.30 -0.18
CA VAL A 288 -11.45 3.04 0.61
C VAL A 288 -11.18 1.89 1.57
N VAL A 289 -11.38 2.12 2.87
CA VAL A 289 -11.20 1.13 3.93
C VAL A 289 -12.57 0.66 4.38
N ALA A 290 -12.97 -0.53 3.92
CA ALA A 290 -14.23 -1.14 4.30
C ALA A 290 -14.05 -2.04 5.52
N VAL A 291 -14.72 -1.69 6.62
CA VAL A 291 -14.60 -2.35 7.92
C VAL A 291 -15.82 -3.23 8.16
N ARG A 292 -15.59 -4.49 8.53
CA ARG A 292 -16.63 -5.33 9.12
C ARG A 292 -16.70 -5.07 10.62
N HIS A 293 -17.92 -4.96 11.17
CA HIS A 293 -18.12 -4.85 12.62
C HIS A 293 -17.36 -5.95 13.41
N GLY A 294 -17.06 -5.66 14.67
CA GLY A 294 -16.40 -6.60 15.58
C GLY A 294 -17.26 -7.80 15.97
N GLU A 295 -16.70 -8.72 16.75
CA GLU A 295 -17.46 -9.79 17.40
C GLU A 295 -18.69 -9.27 18.16
N VAL A 296 -19.77 -10.05 18.12
CA VAL A 296 -21.08 -9.61 18.60
C VAL A 296 -21.55 -10.45 19.77
N GLU A 297 -22.35 -9.84 20.63
CA GLU A 297 -23.17 -10.55 21.60
C GLU A 297 -24.55 -10.76 20.97
N ASN A 298 -24.87 -12.01 20.66
CA ASN A 298 -26.17 -12.42 20.13
C ASN A 298 -27.01 -13.02 21.28
N PRO A 299 -27.83 -12.22 21.98
CA PRO A 299 -28.47 -12.62 23.22
C PRO A 299 -29.41 -13.82 23.06
N ARG A 300 -30.00 -13.98 21.87
CA ARG A 300 -30.93 -15.10 21.58
C ARG A 300 -30.26 -16.32 20.96
N GLY A 301 -29.03 -16.19 20.45
CA GLY A 301 -28.35 -17.28 19.73
C GLY A 301 -29.03 -17.72 18.43
N ILE A 302 -29.95 -16.90 17.88
CA ILE A 302 -30.65 -17.16 16.61
C ILE A 302 -30.02 -16.38 15.46
N VAL A 303 -30.37 -16.73 14.23
CA VAL A 303 -30.00 -15.91 13.06
C VAL A 303 -30.61 -14.52 13.20
N TYR A 304 -29.76 -13.50 13.31
CA TYR A 304 -30.18 -12.12 13.48
C TYR A 304 -30.35 -11.41 12.13
N ASN A 305 -30.94 -10.21 12.16
CA ASN A 305 -31.24 -9.41 10.98
C ASN A 305 -30.78 -7.96 11.16
N ARG A 306 -31.29 -7.06 10.31
CA ARG A 306 -31.24 -5.62 10.49
C ARG A 306 -31.99 -5.20 11.75
N ASP A 307 -31.49 -4.19 12.45
CA ASP A 307 -32.12 -3.66 13.68
C ASP A 307 -33.55 -3.19 13.44
N SER A 308 -33.89 -2.76 12.21
CA SER A 308 -35.25 -2.34 11.81
C SER A 308 -36.27 -3.49 11.75
N VAL A 309 -35.81 -4.75 11.75
CA VAL A 309 -36.64 -5.95 11.69
C VAL A 309 -36.73 -6.64 13.04
N MET A 310 -35.71 -6.46 13.88
CA MET A 310 -35.58 -7.17 15.15
C MET A 310 -36.40 -6.53 16.26
N ASP A 311 -36.87 -7.36 17.19
CA ASP A 311 -37.39 -6.88 18.46
C ASP A 311 -36.30 -6.10 19.22
N PRO A 312 -36.63 -4.99 19.92
CA PRO A 312 -35.63 -4.20 20.65
C PRO A 312 -34.81 -4.97 21.68
N ALA A 313 -35.36 -6.05 22.24
CA ALA A 313 -34.68 -6.93 23.19
C ALA A 313 -33.63 -7.84 22.53
N ASP A 314 -33.70 -7.98 21.20
CA ASP A 314 -32.85 -8.88 20.41
C ASP A 314 -31.73 -8.14 19.69
N ILE A 315 -31.68 -6.81 19.81
CA ILE A 315 -30.68 -5.98 19.14
C ILE A 315 -29.27 -6.49 19.47
N VAL A 316 -28.56 -6.87 18.41
CA VAL A 316 -27.22 -7.41 18.48
C VAL A 316 -26.22 -6.28 18.65
N ARG A 317 -25.43 -6.37 19.72
CA ARG A 317 -24.40 -5.38 20.09
C ARG A 317 -23.01 -5.97 19.92
N LEU A 318 -21.97 -5.13 19.99
CA LEU A 318 -20.60 -5.60 20.11
C LEU A 318 -20.36 -6.24 21.47
N SER A 319 -19.71 -7.41 21.45
CA SER A 319 -19.13 -8.01 22.64
C SER A 319 -17.87 -7.24 23.07
N ASP A 320 -17.36 -7.53 24.28
CA ASP A 320 -16.08 -6.99 24.72
C ASP A 320 -14.92 -7.38 23.78
N GLU A 321 -14.95 -8.61 23.26
CA GLU A 321 -14.01 -9.05 22.24
C GLU A 321 -14.13 -8.20 20.97
N GLY A 322 -15.35 -7.95 20.49
CA GLY A 322 -15.57 -7.12 19.30
C GLY A 322 -15.06 -5.70 19.47
N ARG A 323 -15.25 -5.10 20.66
CA ARG A 323 -14.68 -3.79 20.98
C ARG A 323 -13.15 -3.81 20.95
N MET A 324 -12.52 -4.85 21.50
CA MET A 324 -11.07 -5.01 21.45
C MET A 324 -10.56 -5.16 20.01
N GLN A 325 -11.20 -6.00 19.20
CA GLN A 325 -10.85 -6.21 17.80
C GLN A 325 -10.85 -4.88 17.02
N ILE A 326 -11.91 -4.08 17.17
CA ILE A 326 -12.06 -2.80 16.45
C ILE A 326 -11.05 -1.74 16.95
N ARG A 327 -10.76 -1.68 18.26
CA ARG A 327 -9.70 -0.80 18.77
C ARG A 327 -8.34 -1.16 18.17
N GLY A 328 -7.99 -2.45 18.18
CA GLY A 328 -6.77 -2.95 17.58
C GLY A 328 -6.69 -2.68 16.06
N LEU A 329 -7.83 -2.78 15.37
CA LEU A 329 -7.92 -2.38 13.96
C LEU A 329 -7.64 -0.87 13.80
N GLY A 330 -8.28 -0.02 14.61
CA GLY A 330 -8.04 1.43 14.60
C GLY A 330 -6.56 1.78 14.80
N GLU A 331 -5.89 1.14 15.76
CA GLU A 331 -4.46 1.33 16.00
C GLU A 331 -3.60 0.95 14.77
N ARG A 332 -3.91 -0.17 14.12
CA ARG A 332 -3.22 -0.61 12.89
C ARG A 332 -3.47 0.33 11.71
N LEU A 333 -4.69 0.83 11.56
CA LEU A 333 -5.03 1.83 10.54
C LEU A 333 -4.23 3.12 10.77
N SER A 334 -4.15 3.58 12.03
CA SER A 334 -3.35 4.75 12.41
C SER A 334 -1.86 4.53 12.13
N ALA A 335 -1.31 3.36 12.47
CA ALA A 335 0.08 3.00 12.18
C ALA A 335 0.41 3.01 10.67
N ARG A 336 -0.58 2.71 9.82
CA ARG A 336 -0.47 2.77 8.35
C ARG A 336 -0.64 4.17 7.77
N ARG A 337 -0.94 5.17 8.61
CA ARG A 337 -0.98 6.61 8.25
C ARG A 337 -1.94 6.93 7.11
N PHE A 338 -3.11 6.31 7.10
CA PHE A 338 -4.20 6.73 6.22
C PHE A 338 -4.65 8.15 6.57
N ARG A 339 -4.79 9.00 5.55
CA ARG A 339 -5.39 10.33 5.68
C ARG A 339 -6.90 10.20 5.49
N PHE A 340 -7.59 9.84 6.54
CA PHE A 340 -9.03 9.66 6.47
C PHE A 340 -9.76 11.01 6.44
N THR A 341 -10.73 11.17 5.53
CA THR A 341 -11.53 12.39 5.38
C THR A 341 -13.00 12.23 5.74
N GLY A 342 -13.50 10.99 5.78
CA GLY A 342 -14.89 10.68 6.13
C GLY A 342 -15.07 9.23 6.57
N MET A 343 -16.19 8.98 7.27
CA MET A 343 -16.61 7.65 7.70
C MET A 343 -18.11 7.49 7.50
N LEU A 344 -18.51 6.56 6.63
CA LEU A 344 -19.92 6.15 6.48
C LEU A 344 -20.16 4.85 7.25
N VAL A 345 -21.32 4.72 7.90
CA VAL A 345 -21.65 3.58 8.74
C VAL A 345 -23.08 3.08 8.52
N SER A 346 -23.27 1.77 8.58
CA SER A 346 -24.61 1.17 8.58
C SER A 346 -25.44 1.62 9.81
N PRO A 347 -26.77 1.74 9.68
CA PRO A 347 -27.66 2.12 10.78
C PRO A 347 -27.74 1.10 11.94
N ASN A 348 -27.15 -0.10 11.81
CA ASN A 348 -27.22 -1.12 12.86
C ASN A 348 -26.36 -0.76 14.08
N THR A 349 -26.83 -1.15 15.26
CA THR A 349 -26.18 -0.90 16.54
C THR A 349 -24.74 -1.42 16.57
N ARG A 350 -24.50 -2.66 16.12
CA ARG A 350 -23.16 -3.26 16.06
C ARG A 350 -22.17 -2.50 15.17
N THR A 351 -22.62 -1.89 14.08
CA THR A 351 -21.77 -1.06 13.20
C THR A 351 -21.57 0.34 13.77
N LEU A 352 -22.61 0.94 14.36
CA LEU A 352 -22.51 2.22 15.07
C LEU A 352 -21.53 2.15 16.26
N GLU A 353 -21.58 1.06 17.03
CA GLU A 353 -20.63 0.83 18.13
C GLU A 353 -19.20 0.61 17.62
N SER A 354 -19.03 -0.10 16.49
CA SER A 354 -17.73 -0.28 15.84
C SER A 354 -17.17 1.07 15.36
N ALA A 355 -17.99 1.86 14.69
CA ALA A 355 -17.63 3.21 14.25
C ALA A 355 -17.26 4.09 15.44
N GLY A 356 -17.98 3.99 16.57
CA GLY A 356 -17.65 4.69 17.81
C GLY A 356 -16.25 4.36 18.35
N GLU A 357 -15.83 3.10 18.28
CA GLU A 357 -14.46 2.71 18.67
C GLU A 357 -13.41 3.22 17.66
N LEU A 358 -13.67 3.16 16.34
CA LEU A 358 -12.78 3.70 15.31
C LEU A 358 -12.65 5.24 15.39
N SER A 359 -13.74 5.93 15.69
CA SER A 359 -13.79 7.39 15.82
C SER A 359 -12.87 7.88 16.93
N ARG A 360 -12.73 7.11 18.03
CA ARG A 360 -11.81 7.44 19.13
C ARG A 360 -10.35 7.42 18.71
N VAL A 361 -9.98 6.58 17.73
CA VAL A 361 -8.60 6.46 17.24
C VAL A 361 -8.33 7.41 16.08
N SER A 362 -9.29 7.53 15.15
CA SER A 362 -9.15 8.32 13.92
C SER A 362 -9.51 9.80 14.07
N GLY A 363 -10.33 10.14 15.07
CA GLY A 363 -10.87 11.49 15.25
C GLY A 363 -12.00 11.86 14.28
N ILE A 364 -12.52 10.90 13.51
CA ILE A 364 -13.55 11.13 12.49
C ILE A 364 -14.93 10.84 13.04
N THR A 365 -15.86 11.75 12.78
CA THR A 365 -17.27 11.56 13.11
C THR A 365 -17.93 10.67 12.05
N PRO A 366 -18.67 9.62 12.44
CA PRO A 366 -19.35 8.76 11.50
C PRO A 366 -20.71 9.34 11.08
N ASP A 367 -21.02 9.21 9.79
CA ASP A 367 -22.34 9.52 9.21
C ASP A 367 -23.04 8.23 8.76
N THR A 368 -24.33 8.11 9.04
CA THR A 368 -25.08 6.90 8.73
C THR A 368 -25.50 6.86 7.25
N ASP A 369 -25.38 5.70 6.60
CA ASP A 369 -25.89 5.43 5.25
C ASP A 369 -26.62 4.07 5.22
N ASP A 370 -27.91 4.08 4.88
CA ASP A 370 -28.77 2.88 4.85
C ASP A 370 -28.33 1.87 3.77
N ARG A 371 -27.59 2.29 2.75
CA ARG A 371 -27.04 1.38 1.74
C ARG A 371 -25.95 0.48 2.29
N LEU A 372 -25.41 0.77 3.48
CA LEU A 372 -24.44 -0.07 4.19
C LEU A 372 -25.08 -1.13 5.11
N ASP A 373 -26.40 -1.17 5.20
CA ASP A 373 -27.18 -2.09 6.05
C ASP A 373 -26.87 -3.58 5.82
N ASP A 374 -27.20 -4.44 6.77
CA ASP A 374 -26.96 -5.88 6.67
C ASP A 374 -27.89 -6.52 5.62
N THR A 375 -27.71 -7.79 5.31
CA THR A 375 -28.61 -8.50 4.39
C THR A 375 -30.04 -8.54 4.96
N TYR A 376 -31.03 -8.10 4.18
CA TYR A 376 -32.44 -8.24 4.58
C TYR A 376 -32.93 -9.68 4.35
N ALA A 377 -32.92 -10.50 5.40
CA ALA A 377 -33.36 -11.91 5.36
C ALA A 377 -34.37 -12.26 6.47
N PRO A 378 -35.55 -11.60 6.51
CA PRO A 378 -36.42 -11.60 7.68
C PRO A 378 -36.94 -12.98 8.08
N ASN A 379 -37.14 -13.90 7.13
CA ASN A 379 -37.85 -15.15 7.41
C ASN A 379 -37.02 -16.10 8.30
N VAL A 380 -35.68 -16.05 8.21
CA VAL A 380 -34.80 -16.88 9.08
C VAL A 380 -34.83 -16.39 10.53
N TYR A 381 -34.86 -15.06 10.73
CA TYR A 381 -34.99 -14.46 12.05
C TYR A 381 -36.37 -14.75 12.65
N LEU A 382 -37.43 -14.53 11.87
CA LEU A 382 -38.82 -14.73 12.31
C LEU A 382 -39.15 -16.19 12.62
N SER A 383 -38.43 -17.16 12.04
CA SER A 383 -38.59 -18.58 12.39
C SER A 383 -37.91 -18.94 13.71
N GLY A 384 -37.11 -18.05 14.31
CA GLY A 384 -36.36 -18.31 15.54
C GLY A 384 -35.26 -19.36 15.38
N MET A 385 -34.74 -19.54 14.16
CA MET A 385 -33.74 -20.56 13.84
C MET A 385 -32.42 -20.27 14.57
N SER A 386 -31.88 -21.27 15.27
CA SER A 386 -30.57 -21.13 15.91
C SER A 386 -29.45 -21.00 14.88
N MET A 387 -28.35 -20.33 15.26
CA MET A 387 -27.18 -20.22 14.38
C MET A 387 -26.60 -21.59 14.00
N ASP A 388 -26.58 -22.54 14.93
CA ASP A 388 -26.07 -23.90 14.70
C ASP A 388 -26.93 -24.65 13.69
N GLN A 389 -28.26 -24.60 13.87
CA GLN A 389 -29.21 -25.22 12.93
C GLN A 389 -29.04 -24.63 11.52
N PHE A 390 -28.94 -23.29 11.43
CA PHE A 390 -28.75 -22.61 10.17
C PHE A 390 -27.45 -23.03 9.45
N GLN A 391 -26.36 -23.19 10.20
CA GLN A 391 -25.07 -23.60 9.66
C GLN A 391 -25.06 -25.09 9.26
N GLU A 392 -25.74 -25.96 10.00
CA GLU A 392 -25.80 -27.40 9.71
C GLU A 392 -26.69 -27.72 8.51
N GLU A 393 -27.92 -27.20 8.51
CA GLU A 393 -28.96 -27.54 7.53
C GLU A 393 -28.81 -26.76 6.22
N PHE A 394 -28.48 -25.46 6.31
CA PHE A 394 -28.47 -24.55 5.14
C PHE A 394 -27.06 -24.09 4.77
N LYS A 395 -26.02 -24.56 5.48
CA LYS A 395 -24.62 -24.17 5.27
C LYS A 395 -24.40 -22.64 5.32
N GLY A 396 -25.29 -21.93 5.99
CA GLY A 396 -25.24 -20.47 6.06
C GLY A 396 -25.85 -19.73 4.86
N ASP A 397 -26.59 -20.40 3.98
CA ASP A 397 -27.22 -19.81 2.79
C ASP A 397 -28.61 -19.21 3.12
N ILE A 398 -28.71 -17.87 3.11
CA ILE A 398 -29.97 -17.12 3.26
C ILE A 398 -30.58 -16.68 1.92
N TYR A 399 -29.99 -17.06 0.79
CA TYR A 399 -30.27 -16.49 -0.53
C TYR A 399 -31.07 -17.42 -1.44
N ASP A 400 -31.26 -18.69 -1.06
CA ASP A 400 -32.10 -19.62 -1.81
C ASP A 400 -33.57 -19.22 -1.75
N VAL A 401 -34.07 -18.64 -2.86
CA VAL A 401 -35.45 -18.20 -3.02
C VAL A 401 -36.46 -19.33 -2.88
N SER A 402 -36.08 -20.58 -3.21
CA SER A 402 -36.96 -21.75 -3.07
C SER A 402 -37.17 -22.16 -1.61
N VAL A 403 -36.20 -21.85 -0.75
CA VAL A 403 -36.24 -22.13 0.69
C VAL A 403 -36.85 -20.96 1.46
N TRP A 404 -36.36 -19.75 1.19
CA TRP A 404 -36.67 -18.58 2.02
C TRP A 404 -37.71 -17.64 1.43
N GLY A 405 -38.11 -17.84 0.18
CA GLY A 405 -39.07 -16.98 -0.52
C GLY A 405 -38.45 -15.71 -1.11
N ALA A 406 -39.23 -15.01 -1.91
CA ALA A 406 -38.78 -13.86 -2.70
C ALA A 406 -38.63 -12.55 -1.92
N THR A 407 -38.92 -12.55 -0.61
CA THR A 407 -38.84 -11.35 0.25
C THR A 407 -37.42 -11.06 0.73
N HIS A 408 -36.50 -12.01 0.61
CA HIS A 408 -35.10 -11.82 0.97
C HIS A 408 -34.37 -10.95 -0.05
N GLU A 409 -33.40 -10.19 0.42
CA GLU A 409 -32.51 -9.42 -0.43
C GLU A 409 -31.66 -10.35 -1.29
N ARG A 410 -31.50 -9.99 -2.57
CA ARG A 410 -30.71 -10.77 -3.52
C ARG A 410 -29.24 -10.31 -3.53
N PRO A 411 -28.27 -11.22 -3.74
CA PRO A 411 -26.85 -10.86 -3.83
C PRO A 411 -26.55 -9.69 -4.76
N GLU A 412 -27.22 -9.60 -5.91
CA GLU A 412 -27.03 -8.52 -6.88
C GLU A 412 -27.45 -7.16 -6.32
N THR A 413 -28.54 -7.12 -5.54
CA THR A 413 -29.02 -5.89 -4.90
C THR A 413 -28.09 -5.45 -3.78
N ILE A 414 -27.57 -6.39 -3.00
CA ILE A 414 -26.62 -6.13 -1.92
C ILE A 414 -25.32 -5.57 -2.50
N ALA A 415 -24.75 -6.25 -3.50
CA ALA A 415 -23.48 -5.83 -4.09
C ALA A 415 -23.61 -4.46 -4.79
N ALA A 416 -24.71 -4.21 -5.50
CA ALA A 416 -24.96 -2.93 -6.14
C ALA A 416 -25.02 -1.76 -5.14
N ARG A 417 -25.78 -1.88 -4.04
CA ARG A 417 -25.88 -0.79 -3.06
C ARG A 417 -24.57 -0.51 -2.32
N ILE A 418 -23.77 -1.55 -2.05
CA ILE A 418 -22.45 -1.39 -1.43
C ILE A 418 -21.46 -0.76 -2.44
N SER A 419 -21.49 -1.19 -3.70
CA SER A 419 -20.70 -0.59 -4.78
C SER A 419 -20.99 0.90 -4.93
N ASP A 420 -22.27 1.30 -4.89
CA ASP A 420 -22.66 2.71 -4.99
C ASP A 420 -22.11 3.54 -3.82
N VAL A 421 -22.16 3.06 -2.57
CA VAL A 421 -21.57 3.79 -1.43
C VAL A 421 -20.05 3.87 -1.53
N VAL A 422 -19.39 2.78 -1.92
CA VAL A 422 -17.93 2.76 -2.06
C VAL A 422 -17.48 3.69 -3.18
N ARG A 423 -18.24 3.75 -4.27
CA ARG A 423 -18.02 4.69 -5.37
C ARG A 423 -18.20 6.14 -4.93
N ASP A 424 -19.32 6.46 -4.26
CA ASP A 424 -19.57 7.81 -3.73
C ASP A 424 -18.45 8.25 -2.77
N MET A 425 -18.03 7.34 -1.88
CA MET A 425 -16.90 7.59 -0.98
C MET A 425 -15.63 7.86 -1.78
N ARG A 426 -15.25 7.00 -2.73
CA ARG A 426 -14.06 7.16 -3.57
C ARG A 426 -14.09 8.50 -4.33
N ASP A 427 -15.22 8.84 -4.94
CA ASP A 427 -15.37 10.04 -5.77
C ASP A 427 -15.29 11.33 -4.93
N SER A 428 -15.47 11.24 -3.61
CA SER A 428 -15.26 12.35 -2.68
C SER A 428 -13.79 12.57 -2.28
N LEU A 429 -12.88 11.67 -2.66
CA LEU A 429 -11.46 11.69 -2.25
C LEU A 429 -10.57 12.36 -3.30
N SER A 430 -9.65 13.19 -2.84
CA SER A 430 -8.46 13.58 -3.60
C SER A 430 -7.42 12.46 -3.58
N ALA A 431 -6.44 12.52 -4.48
CA ALA A 431 -5.33 11.57 -4.49
C ALA A 431 -4.56 11.56 -3.15
N GLY A 432 -4.38 10.37 -2.61
CA GLY A 432 -3.74 10.08 -1.34
C GLY A 432 -4.64 10.24 -0.11
N GLU A 433 -5.91 10.55 -0.30
CA GLU A 433 -6.91 10.51 0.77
C GLU A 433 -7.52 9.12 0.91
N ALA A 434 -8.11 8.90 2.09
CA ALA A 434 -8.81 7.68 2.41
C ALA A 434 -10.22 7.95 2.95
N GLY A 435 -11.16 7.07 2.64
CA GLY A 435 -12.49 7.03 3.22
C GLY A 435 -12.71 5.74 4.02
N MET A 436 -13.52 5.78 5.07
CA MET A 436 -13.96 4.56 5.77
C MET A 436 -15.43 4.25 5.47
N VAL A 437 -15.75 2.98 5.25
CA VAL A 437 -17.13 2.47 5.25
C VAL A 437 -17.25 1.34 6.25
N VAL A 438 -18.22 1.39 7.16
CA VAL A 438 -18.38 0.40 8.25
C VAL A 438 -19.69 -0.38 8.04
N THR A 439 -19.58 -1.68 7.76
CA THR A 439 -20.68 -2.55 7.33
C THR A 439 -20.56 -3.98 7.91
N HIS A 440 -21.21 -4.95 7.28
CA HIS A 440 -21.39 -6.32 7.72
C HIS A 440 -20.62 -7.31 6.85
N GLY A 441 -20.60 -8.57 7.27
CA GLY A 441 -19.80 -9.61 6.61
C GLY A 441 -20.29 -9.91 5.19
N ASP A 442 -21.58 -10.25 5.04
CA ASP A 442 -22.14 -10.65 3.76
C ASP A 442 -22.15 -9.50 2.73
N PRO A 443 -22.64 -8.28 3.05
CA PRO A 443 -22.57 -7.15 2.13
C PRO A 443 -21.16 -6.83 1.63
N LEU A 444 -20.17 -6.84 2.53
CA LEU A 444 -18.78 -6.60 2.13
C LEU A 444 -18.19 -7.76 1.32
N ALA A 445 -18.51 -9.02 1.65
CA ALA A 445 -18.05 -10.17 0.89
C ALA A 445 -18.61 -10.18 -0.53
N TRP A 446 -19.89 -9.87 -0.71
CA TRP A 446 -20.51 -9.77 -2.04
C TRP A 446 -19.82 -8.72 -2.90
N PHE A 447 -19.66 -7.51 -2.36
CA PHE A 447 -18.97 -6.42 -3.03
C PHE A 447 -17.52 -6.78 -3.35
N LEU A 448 -16.75 -7.27 -2.36
CA LEU A 448 -15.33 -7.61 -2.53
C LEU A 448 -15.12 -8.59 -3.69
N ASN A 449 -15.87 -9.69 -3.72
CA ASN A 449 -15.67 -10.71 -4.76
C ASN A 449 -16.14 -10.20 -6.13
N GLN A 450 -17.21 -9.39 -6.20
CA GLN A 450 -17.64 -8.75 -7.44
C GLN A 450 -16.61 -7.77 -7.97
N GLU A 451 -16.08 -6.91 -7.11
CA GLU A 451 -15.13 -5.86 -7.48
C GLU A 451 -13.81 -6.48 -8.00
N GLU A 452 -13.36 -7.59 -7.41
CA GLU A 452 -12.10 -8.22 -7.81
C GLU A 452 -12.21 -9.12 -9.04
N THR A 453 -13.34 -9.78 -9.24
CA THR A 453 -13.49 -10.81 -10.29
C THR A 453 -14.41 -10.38 -11.42
N GLY A 454 -15.12 -9.25 -11.26
CA GLY A 454 -16.22 -8.83 -12.11
C GLY A 454 -17.48 -9.69 -11.96
N GLN A 455 -17.52 -10.66 -11.05
CA GLN A 455 -18.58 -11.64 -10.91
C GLN A 455 -18.96 -11.89 -9.45
N LEU A 456 -20.23 -12.17 -9.20
CA LEU A 456 -20.67 -12.64 -7.88
C LEU A 456 -20.36 -14.14 -7.73
N PRO A 457 -19.83 -14.58 -6.58
CA PRO A 457 -19.71 -16.00 -6.31
C PRO A 457 -21.10 -16.66 -6.20
N ALA A 458 -21.17 -17.98 -6.27
CA ALA A 458 -22.42 -18.67 -5.92
C ALA A 458 -22.73 -18.46 -4.42
N PRO A 459 -23.99 -18.24 -4.01
CA PRO A 459 -24.37 -18.04 -2.60
C PRO A 459 -23.80 -19.06 -1.63
N GLN A 460 -23.81 -20.34 -2.02
CA GLN A 460 -23.31 -21.45 -1.19
C GLN A 460 -21.79 -21.40 -0.97
N THR A 461 -21.09 -20.64 -1.81
CA THR A 461 -19.62 -20.53 -1.79
C THR A 461 -19.14 -19.21 -1.19
N LEU A 462 -20.02 -18.24 -0.91
CA LEU A 462 -19.64 -16.92 -0.40
C LEU A 462 -18.72 -17.00 0.82
N ARG A 463 -19.06 -17.84 1.80
CA ARG A 463 -18.29 -17.98 3.04
C ARG A 463 -16.92 -18.66 2.86
N ASN A 464 -16.72 -19.36 1.73
CA ASN A 464 -15.45 -19.98 1.35
C ASN A 464 -14.66 -19.12 0.34
N SER A 465 -15.27 -18.04 -0.15
CA SER A 465 -14.61 -17.04 -0.99
C SER A 465 -13.83 -16.04 -0.13
N ARG A 466 -13.39 -14.91 -0.69
CA ARG A 466 -12.79 -13.86 0.13
C ARG A 466 -13.84 -13.23 1.02
N TYR A 467 -13.83 -13.63 2.29
CA TYR A 467 -14.80 -13.20 3.28
C TYR A 467 -14.09 -12.48 4.44
N PRO A 468 -14.39 -11.20 4.71
CA PRO A 468 -13.68 -10.43 5.72
C PRO A 468 -13.95 -10.98 7.13
N PRO A 469 -12.92 -11.28 7.94
CA PRO A 469 -13.11 -11.64 9.35
C PRO A 469 -13.82 -10.52 10.14
N LYS A 470 -14.48 -10.87 11.24
CA LYS A 470 -15.05 -9.86 12.14
C LYS A 470 -13.93 -8.99 12.71
N GLY A 471 -14.21 -7.69 12.88
CA GLY A 471 -13.22 -6.73 13.37
C GLY A 471 -12.00 -6.55 12.47
N SER A 472 -12.16 -6.83 11.17
CA SER A 472 -11.14 -6.59 10.15
C SER A 472 -11.60 -5.54 9.14
N ALA A 473 -10.66 -5.06 8.34
CA ALA A 473 -10.94 -4.19 7.20
C ALA A 473 -10.38 -4.79 5.90
N VAL A 474 -10.98 -4.38 4.79
CA VAL A 474 -10.43 -4.50 3.44
C VAL A 474 -10.01 -3.11 2.99
N VAL A 475 -8.78 -2.97 2.53
CA VAL A 475 -8.34 -1.75 1.85
C VAL A 475 -8.50 -1.95 0.36
N PHE A 476 -9.31 -1.12 -0.28
CA PHE A 476 -9.39 -0.99 -1.73
C PHE A 476 -8.50 0.17 -2.16
N VAL A 477 -7.53 -0.14 -3.03
CA VAL A 477 -6.64 0.85 -3.64
C VAL A 477 -7.15 1.10 -5.04
N TYR A 478 -7.74 2.27 -5.29
CA TYR A 478 -8.17 2.67 -6.62
C TYR A 478 -7.07 3.47 -7.32
N GLY A 479 -6.85 3.17 -8.59
CA GLY A 479 -5.92 3.88 -9.45
C GLY A 479 -6.43 5.26 -9.88
N PRO A 480 -5.60 6.03 -10.62
CA PRO A 480 -5.97 7.34 -11.15
C PRO A 480 -7.12 7.30 -12.17
N ASP A 481 -7.37 6.15 -12.78
CA ASP A 481 -8.48 5.87 -13.71
C ASP A 481 -9.72 5.32 -13.00
N ASP A 482 -9.74 5.40 -11.66
CA ASP A 482 -10.79 4.93 -10.78
C ASP A 482 -11.02 3.41 -10.80
N SER A 483 -10.15 2.65 -11.46
CA SER A 483 -10.17 1.19 -11.45
C SER A 483 -9.58 0.63 -10.15
N LEU A 484 -10.04 -0.55 -9.71
CA LEU A 484 -9.44 -1.24 -8.58
C LEU A 484 -8.03 -1.72 -8.97
N PHE A 485 -7.00 -1.15 -8.33
CA PHE A 485 -5.62 -1.59 -8.50
C PHE A 485 -5.31 -2.85 -7.68
N THR A 486 -5.66 -2.85 -6.38
CA THR A 486 -5.53 -4.02 -5.52
C THR A 486 -6.44 -3.92 -4.30
N SER A 487 -6.69 -5.05 -3.62
CA SER A 487 -7.32 -5.09 -2.31
C SER A 487 -6.63 -6.07 -1.36
N TYR A 488 -6.56 -5.73 -0.07
CA TYR A 488 -5.89 -6.56 0.93
C TYR A 488 -6.49 -6.36 2.33
N PHE A 489 -6.32 -7.34 3.22
CA PHE A 489 -6.92 -7.30 4.55
C PHE A 489 -6.05 -6.57 5.58
N ILE A 490 -6.73 -5.98 6.56
CA ILE A 490 -6.16 -5.50 7.82
C ILE A 490 -6.92 -6.18 8.95
N HIS A 491 -6.25 -7.08 9.64
CA HIS A 491 -6.85 -7.80 10.76
C HIS A 491 -6.75 -6.96 12.03
N GLY A 492 -7.79 -6.96 12.86
CA GLY A 492 -7.76 -6.39 14.21
C GLY A 492 -6.85 -7.19 15.16
N THR A 493 -7.05 -7.01 16.46
CA THR A 493 -6.43 -7.87 17.49
C THR A 493 -7.21 -9.19 17.57
N GLY A 494 -6.59 -10.28 17.13
CA GLY A 494 -7.21 -11.61 17.11
C GLY A 494 -6.35 -12.60 16.32
N LYS A 495 -6.51 -13.91 16.57
CA LYS A 495 -5.81 -14.95 15.80
C LYS A 495 -6.14 -14.79 14.31
N LYS A 496 -5.13 -14.91 13.44
CA LYS A 496 -5.37 -15.32 12.05
C LYS A 496 -6.06 -16.68 12.14
N TYR A 497 -7.33 -16.76 11.74
CA TYR A 497 -8.07 -18.02 11.68
C TYR A 497 -7.65 -18.81 10.43
#